data_AF-A0A0W1L689-F1
#
_entry.id   AF-A0A0W1L689-F1
#
_cell.length_a   1.000
_cell.length_b   1.000
_cell.length_c   1.000
_cell.angle_alpha   90.00
_cell.angle_beta   90.00
_cell.angle_gamma   90.00
#
_symmetry.space_group_name_H-M   'P 1'
#
loop_
_entity.id
_entity.type
_entity.pdbx_description
1 polymer ?
#
loop_
_entity_poly.entity_id
_entity_poly.type
_entity_poly.pdbx_seq_one_letter_code
_entity_poly.pdbx_strand_id
1 'polypeptide(L)'
;MGNLFLREKENWLAWSIWGLLGAFVTLYVAMSTNATPFIAGSAVSVLVLLTWWMQQSKRFDFGRAFKVCCYVLMLSILPAFMFVIVPSDELNRFDLIFQGVTFFSLSLLVCLLCSWIARRPKQYY
;
A
#
# COMPACT_ATOMS: atom_id res chain seq x y z
N MET A 1 22.33 14.84 -22.58
CA MET A 1 21.63 13.54 -22.63
C MET A 1 22.43 12.44 -21.91
N GLY A 2 22.75 12.63 -20.62
CA GLY A 2 23.74 11.79 -19.90
C GLY A 2 23.24 11.08 -18.64
N ASN A 3 21.93 11.02 -18.40
CA ASN A 3 21.37 10.45 -17.15
C ASN A 3 20.19 9.47 -17.37
N LEU A 4 19.97 8.98 -18.59
CA LEU A 4 18.98 7.93 -18.87
C LEU A 4 19.46 6.51 -18.49
N PHE A 5 20.78 6.35 -18.25
CA PHE A 5 21.40 5.07 -17.93
C PHE A 5 21.64 4.82 -16.43
N LEU A 6 21.48 5.83 -15.57
CA LEU A 6 21.33 5.61 -14.12
C LEU A 6 19.88 5.21 -13.82
N ARG A 7 19.40 4.17 -14.51
CA ARG A 7 18.21 3.44 -14.13
C ARG A 7 18.60 2.63 -12.89
N GLU A 8 18.68 3.35 -11.77
CA GLU A 8 19.08 2.84 -10.46
C GLU A 8 18.34 1.52 -10.21
N LYS A 9 19.13 0.45 -10.05
CA LYS A 9 18.67 -0.91 -9.83
C LYS A 9 17.59 -0.86 -8.75
N GLU A 10 16.40 -1.31 -9.11
CA GLU A 10 15.25 -1.26 -8.23
C GLU A 10 15.58 -2.11 -7.00
N ASN A 11 15.81 -1.45 -5.85
CA ASN A 11 16.11 -2.14 -4.60
C ASN A 11 14.81 -2.72 -4.04
N TRP A 12 14.37 -3.83 -4.64
CA TRP A 12 13.22 -4.62 -4.21
C TRP A 12 13.27 -4.98 -2.73
N LEU A 13 14.47 -5.21 -2.19
CA LEU A 13 14.67 -5.46 -0.75
C LEU A 13 14.21 -4.29 0.13
N ALA A 14 14.47 -3.04 -0.25
CA ALA A 14 14.02 -1.89 0.51
C ALA A 14 12.49 -1.79 0.54
N TRP A 15 11.84 -2.10 -0.58
CA TRP A 15 10.38 -2.13 -0.67
C TRP A 15 9.77 -3.29 0.12
N SER A 16 10.41 -4.46 0.12
CA SER A 16 10.00 -5.59 0.95
C SER A 16 10.12 -5.28 2.45
N ILE A 17 11.16 -4.56 2.88
CA ILE A 17 11.30 -4.10 4.28
C ILE A 17 10.15 -3.17 4.66
N TRP A 18 9.77 -2.23 3.77
CA TRP A 18 8.61 -1.37 3.99
C TRP A 18 7.29 -2.15 4.06
N GLY A 19 7.12 -3.16 3.21
CA GLY A 19 5.97 -4.07 3.28
C GLY A 19 5.92 -4.87 4.58
N LEU A 20 7.06 -5.39 5.03
CA LEU A 20 7.20 -6.10 6.33
C LEU A 20 6.89 -5.20 7.51
N LEU A 21 7.44 -3.97 7.54
CA LEU A 21 7.12 -2.98 8.56
C LEU A 21 5.62 -2.68 8.58
N GLY A 22 5.01 -2.50 7.41
CA GLY A 22 3.57 -2.34 7.30
C GLY A 22 2.80 -3.50 7.90
N ALA A 23 3.18 -4.74 7.57
CA ALA A 23 2.56 -5.95 8.11
C ALA A 23 2.69 -6.05 9.64
N PHE A 24 3.86 -5.74 10.20
CA PHE A 24 4.08 -5.72 11.65
C PHE A 24 3.21 -4.68 12.36
N VAL A 25 3.11 -3.47 11.81
CA VAL A 25 2.26 -2.41 12.37
C VAL A 25 0.80 -2.82 12.32
N THR A 26 0.32 -3.37 11.20
CA THR A 26 -1.05 -3.85 11.07
C THR A 26 -1.36 -5.02 12.01
N LEU A 27 -0.41 -5.93 12.23
CA LEU A 27 -0.56 -7.03 13.19
C LEU A 27 -0.65 -6.50 14.62
N TYR A 28 0.22 -5.57 14.99
CA TYR A 28 0.21 -4.97 16.32
C TYR A 28 -1.12 -4.26 16.61
N VAL A 29 -1.62 -3.48 15.65
CA VAL A 29 -2.90 -2.78 15.78
C VAL A 29 -4.08 -3.76 15.80
N ALA A 30 -4.02 -4.84 15.02
CA ALA A 30 -5.03 -5.91 15.04
C ALA A 30 -5.11 -6.56 16.42
N MET A 31 -3.97 -6.90 17.03
CA MET A 31 -3.93 -7.49 18.37
C MET A 31 -4.39 -6.53 19.48
N SER A 32 -4.16 -5.22 19.32
CA SER A 32 -4.44 -4.26 20.39
C SER A 32 -5.89 -3.77 20.42
N THR A 33 -6.52 -3.57 19.26
CA THR A 33 -7.75 -2.79 19.17
C THR A 33 -8.97 -3.62 18.72
N ASN A 34 -8.78 -4.78 18.06
CA ASN A 34 -9.83 -5.63 17.45
C ASN A 34 -10.83 -4.91 16.51
N ALA A 35 -10.72 -3.60 16.33
CA ALA A 35 -11.61 -2.79 15.53
C ALA A 35 -11.08 -2.67 14.09
N THR A 36 -11.87 -3.20 13.15
CA THR A 36 -11.64 -3.19 11.70
C THR A 36 -11.16 -1.87 11.09
N PRO A 37 -11.74 -0.69 11.42
CA PRO A 37 -11.30 0.57 10.80
C PRO A 37 -9.89 0.99 11.22
N PHE A 38 -9.46 0.65 12.44
CA PHE A 38 -8.11 0.98 12.92
C PHE A 38 -7.04 0.10 12.27
N ILE A 39 -7.37 -1.17 12.03
CA ILE A 39 -6.51 -2.11 11.30
C ILE A 39 -6.29 -1.60 9.86
N ALA A 40 -7.36 -1.25 9.16
CA ALA A 40 -7.27 -0.68 7.81
C ALA A 40 -6.51 0.66 7.79
N GLY A 41 -6.76 1.53 8.78
CA GLY A 41 -6.08 2.82 8.90
C GLY A 41 -4.56 2.70 9.08
N SER A 42 -4.11 1.63 9.75
CA SER A 42 -2.68 1.39 9.97
C SER A 42 -1.92 0.98 8.70
N ALA A 43 -2.55 0.23 7.78
CA ALA A 43 -1.97 -0.05 6.47
C ALA A 43 -1.88 1.23 5.61
N VAL A 44 -2.92 2.08 5.68
CA VAL A 44 -2.97 3.34 4.93
C VAL A 44 -1.91 4.33 5.44
N SER A 45 -1.68 4.43 6.76
CA SER A 45 -0.69 5.35 7.32
C SER A 45 0.74 5.02 6.87
N VAL A 46 1.08 3.74 6.74
CA VAL A 46 2.37 3.28 6.22
C VAL A 46 2.53 3.69 4.75
N LEU A 47 1.47 3.61 3.95
CA LEU A 47 1.49 4.07 2.56
C LEU A 47 1.61 5.60 2.45
N VAL A 48 1.01 6.36 3.35
CA VAL A 48 1.19 7.82 3.41
C VAL A 48 2.65 8.18 3.70
N LEU A 49 3.30 7.49 4.63
CA LEU A 49 4.73 7.70 4.91
C LEU A 49 5.62 7.32 3.72
N LEU A 50 5.31 6.18 3.08
CA LEU A 50 6.01 5.71 1.89
C LEU A 50 5.87 6.70 0.72
N THR A 51 4.67 7.22 0.49
CA THR A 51 4.41 8.18 -0.59
C THR A 51 5.03 9.52 -0.32
N TRP A 52 5.00 10.00 0.93
CA TRP A 52 5.74 11.19 1.33
C TRP A 52 7.24 11.05 1.03
N TRP A 53 7.82 9.90 1.34
CA TRP A 53 9.22 9.61 1.03
C TRP A 53 9.49 9.54 -0.49
N MET A 54 8.59 8.91 -1.26
CA MET A 54 8.68 8.92 -2.73
C MET A 54 8.53 10.32 -3.34
N GLN A 55 7.69 11.17 -2.74
CA GLN A 55 7.50 12.56 -3.16
C GLN A 55 8.76 13.40 -2.90
N GLN A 56 9.39 13.24 -1.73
CA GLN A 56 10.62 13.98 -1.38
C GLN A 56 11.80 13.62 -2.26
N SER A 57 11.96 12.34 -2.57
CA SER A 57 13.04 11.86 -3.44
C SER A 57 12.91 12.34 -4.88
N LYS A 58 11.71 12.81 -5.30
CA LYS A 58 11.38 13.30 -6.65
C LYS A 58 12.01 12.42 -7.71
N ARG A 59 12.06 11.09 -7.50
CA ARG A 59 12.84 10.12 -8.29
C ARG A 59 11.99 9.09 -9.04
N PHE A 60 10.68 9.13 -8.88
CA PHE A 60 9.79 8.07 -9.36
C PHE A 60 8.85 8.52 -10.49
N ASP A 61 8.78 7.72 -11.55
CA ASP A 61 7.71 7.83 -12.55
C ASP A 61 6.42 7.21 -12.02
N PHE A 62 5.26 7.70 -12.50
CA PHE A 62 3.93 7.28 -12.04
C PHE A 62 3.76 5.74 -12.03
N GLY A 63 4.15 5.06 -13.11
CA GLY A 63 4.03 3.60 -13.21
C GLY A 63 4.92 2.85 -12.21
N ARG A 64 6.09 3.41 -11.87
CA ARG A 64 7.02 2.83 -10.90
C ARG A 64 6.49 3.01 -9.48
N ALA A 65 6.03 4.21 -9.14
CA ALA A 65 5.41 4.50 -7.85
C ALA A 65 4.16 3.64 -7.62
N PHE A 66 3.31 3.48 -8.65
CA PHE A 66 2.12 2.63 -8.57
C PHE A 66 2.46 1.16 -8.29
N LYS A 67 3.45 0.60 -9.00
CA LYS A 67 3.89 -0.78 -8.80
C LYS A 67 4.39 -1.02 -7.38
N VAL A 68 5.19 -0.09 -6.85
CA VAL A 68 5.74 -0.18 -5.49
C VAL A 68 4.63 -0.03 -4.44
N CYS A 69 3.74 0.95 -4.57
CA CYS A 69 2.62 1.14 -3.65
C CYS A 69 1.71 -0.10 -3.60
N CYS A 70 1.35 -0.67 -4.75
CA CYS A 70 0.56 -1.90 -4.81
C CYS A 70 1.28 -3.08 -4.14
N TYR A 71 2.59 -3.22 -4.34
CA TYR A 71 3.37 -4.30 -3.73
C TYR A 71 3.43 -4.18 -2.20
N VAL A 72 3.73 -2.99 -1.69
CA VAL A 72 3.78 -2.72 -0.25
C VAL A 72 2.39 -2.89 0.39
N LEU A 73 1.35 -2.38 -0.27
CA LEU A 73 -0.03 -2.50 0.20
C LEU A 73 -0.46 -3.97 0.31
N MET A 74 -0.19 -4.80 -0.71
CA MET A 74 -0.51 -6.23 -0.67
C MET A 74 0.16 -6.96 0.51
N LEU A 75 1.43 -6.63 0.80
CA LEU A 75 2.14 -7.21 1.95
C LEU A 75 1.55 -6.73 3.28
N SER A 76 1.22 -5.45 3.41
CA SER A 76 0.67 -4.87 4.64
C SER A 76 -0.76 -5.32 4.95
N ILE A 77 -1.56 -5.63 3.94
CA ILE A 77 -2.97 -6.01 4.09
C ILE A 77 -3.14 -7.50 4.43
N LEU A 78 -2.16 -8.33 4.10
CA LEU A 78 -2.15 -9.78 4.34
C LEU A 78 -2.59 -10.15 5.78
N PRO A 79 -2.03 -9.53 6.84
CA PRO A 79 -2.52 -9.76 8.21
C PRO A 79 -3.93 -9.22 8.47
N ALA A 80 -4.33 -8.09 7.88
CA ALA A 80 -5.70 -7.61 7.99
C ALA A 80 -6.70 -8.60 7.37
N PHE A 81 -6.34 -9.25 6.27
CA PHE A 81 -7.15 -10.29 5.63
C PHE A 81 -7.35 -11.50 6.56
N MET A 82 -6.28 -11.95 7.22
CA MET A 82 -6.33 -13.07 8.16
C MET A 82 -7.21 -12.78 9.39
N PHE A 83 -7.21 -11.55 9.90
CA PHE A 83 -7.98 -11.19 11.10
C PHE A 83 -9.41 -10.72 10.82
N VAL A 84 -9.71 -10.22 9.62
CA VAL A 84 -11.03 -9.62 9.31
C VAL A 84 -11.91 -10.57 8.49
N ILE A 85 -11.33 -11.38 7.60
CA ILE A 85 -12.09 -12.20 6.65
C ILE A 85 -12.19 -13.67 7.10
N VAL A 86 -11.21 -14.17 7.86
CA VAL A 86 -11.24 -15.56 8.34
C VAL A 86 -12.24 -15.81 9.48
N PRO A 87 -12.45 -14.92 10.48
CA PRO A 87 -13.39 -15.21 11.57
C PRO A 87 -14.87 -14.94 11.23
N SER A 88 -15.19 -14.64 9.97
CA SER A 88 -16.57 -14.36 9.56
C SER A 88 -17.35 -15.64 9.22
N ASP A 89 -17.42 -16.57 10.17
CA ASP A 89 -18.13 -17.86 10.00
C ASP A 89 -19.65 -17.70 9.81
N GLU A 90 -20.20 -16.51 10.10
CA GLU A 90 -21.63 -16.18 9.90
C GLU A 90 -21.93 -15.29 8.68
N LEU A 91 -20.93 -14.93 7.86
CA LEU A 91 -21.16 -14.00 6.74
C LEU A 91 -21.77 -14.69 5.52
N ASN A 92 -22.89 -14.13 5.04
CA ASN A 92 -23.53 -14.58 3.81
C ASN A 92 -22.55 -14.41 2.62
N ARG A 93 -22.56 -15.34 1.66
CA ARG A 93 -21.59 -15.37 0.54
C ARG A 93 -21.57 -14.06 -0.26
N PHE A 94 -22.70 -13.36 -0.32
CA PHE A 94 -22.82 -12.05 -0.96
C PHE A 94 -22.12 -10.93 -0.19
N ASP A 95 -22.19 -10.93 1.14
CA ASP A 95 -21.52 -9.93 1.98
C ASP A 95 -20.00 -10.09 1.89
N LEU A 96 -19.50 -11.33 1.85
CA LEU A 96 -18.07 -11.61 1.66
C LEU A 96 -17.57 -11.07 0.31
N ILE A 97 -18.32 -11.29 -0.78
CA ILE A 97 -17.97 -10.78 -2.11
C ILE A 97 -18.00 -9.25 -2.12
N PHE A 98 -19.04 -8.64 -1.54
CA PHE A 98 -19.18 -7.19 -1.51
C PHE A 98 -18.07 -6.54 -0.67
N GLN A 99 -17.73 -7.12 0.48
CA GLN A 99 -16.61 -6.69 1.32
C GLN A 99 -15.28 -6.84 0.59
N GLY A 100 -15.05 -7.94 -0.12
CA GLY A 100 -13.84 -8.13 -0.93
C GLY A 100 -13.72 -7.09 -2.05
N VAL A 101 -14.81 -6.82 -2.79
CA VAL A 101 -14.83 -5.85 -3.89
C VAL A 101 -14.65 -4.41 -3.39
N THR A 102 -15.32 -4.04 -2.29
CA THR A 102 -15.15 -2.70 -1.69
C THR A 102 -13.73 -2.51 -1.16
N PHE A 103 -13.15 -3.53 -0.52
CA PHE A 103 -11.78 -3.47 -0.05
C PHE A 103 -10.75 -3.39 -1.19
N PHE A 104 -10.95 -4.16 -2.26
CA PHE A 104 -10.11 -4.09 -3.46
C PHE A 104 -10.20 -2.73 -4.18
N SER A 105 -11.41 -2.19 -4.33
CA SER A 105 -11.60 -0.89 -4.96
C SER A 105 -11.00 0.26 -4.14
N LEU A 106 -11.20 0.25 -2.81
CA LEU A 106 -10.60 1.24 -1.91
C LEU A 106 -9.07 1.17 -1.91
N SER A 107 -8.48 -0.03 -1.85
CA SER A 107 -7.03 -0.19 -1.92
C SER A 107 -6.44 0.30 -3.25
N LEU A 108 -7.11 0.03 -4.38
CA LEU A 108 -6.72 0.58 -5.67
C LEU A 108 -6.79 2.11 -5.70
N LEU A 109 -7.85 2.70 -5.16
CA LEU A 109 -7.99 4.16 -5.07
C LEU A 109 -6.87 4.77 -4.22
N VAL A 110 -6.53 4.17 -3.08
CA VAL A 110 -5.41 4.62 -2.24
C VAL A 110 -4.10 4.53 -3.04
N CYS A 111 -3.83 3.42 -3.73
CA CYS A 111 -2.64 3.27 -4.56
C CYS A 111 -2.57 4.29 -5.70
N LEU A 112 -3.70 4.64 -6.32
CA LEU A 112 -3.80 5.65 -7.38
C LEU A 112 -3.54 7.06 -6.84
N LEU A 113 -4.14 7.43 -5.71
CA LEU A 113 -3.88 8.72 -5.05
C LEU A 113 -2.42 8.83 -4.63
N CYS A 114 -1.89 7.75 -4.05
CA CYS A 114 -0.50 7.63 -3.62
C CYS A 114 0.49 7.79 -4.79
N SER A 115 0.24 7.13 -5.92
CA SER A 115 1.09 7.23 -7.10
C SER A 115 0.95 8.57 -7.80
N TRP A 116 -0.22 9.21 -7.74
CA TRP A 116 -0.43 10.56 -8.25
C TRP A 116 0.39 11.59 -7.47
N ILE A 117 0.37 11.53 -6.15
CA ILE A 117 1.13 12.43 -5.26
C ILE A 117 2.65 12.21 -5.41
N ALA A 118 3.07 10.95 -5.56
CA ALA A 118 4.48 10.59 -5.75
C ALA A 118 5.04 10.97 -7.14
N ARG A 119 4.17 11.29 -8.11
CA ARG A 119 4.60 11.61 -9.48
C ARG A 119 5.35 12.94 -9.51
N ARG A 120 6.53 12.96 -10.11
CA ARG A 120 7.24 14.21 -10.42
C ARG A 120 6.43 15.07 -11.40
N PRO A 121 6.36 16.40 -11.23
CA PRO A 121 5.81 17.27 -12.28
C PRO A 121 6.65 17.11 -13.56
N LYS A 122 5.98 16.96 -14.72
CA LYS A 122 6.68 16.90 -16.01
C LYS A 122 7.44 18.22 -16.18
N GLN A 123 8.78 18.15 -16.14
CA GLN A 123 9.60 19.28 -16.56
C GLN A 123 9.51 19.34 -18.09
N TYR A 124 8.69 20.25 -18.60
CA TYR A 124 8.69 20.64 -20.00
C TYR A 124 9.92 21.54 -20.19
N TYR A 125 11.05 20.94 -20.56
CA TYR A 125 12.22 21.65 -21.09
C TYR A 125 12.80 20.83 -22.23
#